data_AF-A0A1Y6IWL0-F1
#
_entry.id   AF-A0A1Y6IWL0-F1
#
_cell.length_a   1.000
_cell.length_b   1.000
_cell.length_c   1.000
_cell.angle_alpha   90.00
_cell.angle_beta   90.00
_cell.angle_gamma   90.00
#
_symmetry.space_group_name_H-M   'P 1'
#
loop_
_entity.id
_entity.type
_entity.pdbx_description
1 polymer ?
#
loop_
_entity_poly.entity_id
_entity_poly.type
_entity_poly.pdbx_seq_one_letter_code
_entity_poly.pdbx_strand_id
1 'polypeptide(L)'
;MHPTVIFIRKILKNKGLSYAQLATLSGIDESKIKRVLSGRQPMTLEMRDQIMSVLGIADITQADHLNNTEYLTLWHQMPPNLKQVVLSLMTSLRYETQR
;
A
#
# COMPACT_ATOMS: atom_id res chain seq x y z
N MET A 1 10.64 -5.87 11.65
CA MET A 1 9.33 -5.19 11.67
C MET A 1 8.55 -5.65 10.44
N HIS A 2 7.29 -6.06 10.57
CA HIS A 2 6.53 -6.64 9.44
C HIS A 2 6.32 -5.61 8.31
N PRO A 3 6.42 -5.98 7.01
CA PRO A 3 6.25 -5.06 5.88
C PRO A 3 4.96 -4.24 5.94
N THR A 4 3.84 -4.86 6.33
CA THR A 4 2.54 -4.20 6.52
C THR A 4 2.60 -3.04 7.51
N VAL A 5 3.38 -3.16 8.59
CA VAL A 5 3.52 -2.09 9.59
C VAL A 5 4.30 -0.92 9.01
N ILE A 6 5.37 -1.21 8.25
CA ILE A 6 6.14 -0.17 7.53
C ILE A 6 5.22 0.57 6.56
N PHE A 7 4.40 -0.18 5.83
CA PHE A 7 3.44 0.34 4.87
C PHE A 7 2.39 1.26 5.52
N ILE A 8 1.74 0.81 6.60
CA ILE A 8 0.77 1.62 7.34
C ILE A 8 1.40 2.93 7.83
N ARG A 9 2.62 2.89 8.39
CA ARG A 9 3.32 4.12 8.82
C ARG A 9 3.61 5.07 7.66
N LYS A 10 3.98 4.55 6.49
CA LYS A 10 4.24 5.36 5.30
C LYS A 10 2.96 6.10 4.88
N ILE A 11 1.81 5.42 4.90
CA ILE A 11 0.52 6.03 4.57
C ILE A 11 0.12 7.08 5.59
N LEU A 12 0.27 6.80 6.89
CA LEU A 12 -0.04 7.78 7.94
C LEU A 12 0.80 9.05 7.74
N LYS A 13 2.09 8.89 7.45
CA LYS A 13 2.99 10.02 7.13
C LYS A 13 2.54 10.77 5.88
N ASN A 14 2.19 10.06 4.81
CA ASN A 14 1.75 10.68 3.55
C ASN A 14 0.42 11.43 3.69
N LYS A 15 -0.51 10.92 4.53
CA LYS A 15 -1.81 11.55 4.81
C LYS A 15 -1.74 12.59 5.94
N GLY A 16 -0.58 12.78 6.58
CA GLY A 16 -0.45 13.66 7.74
C GLY A 16 -1.31 13.24 8.94
N LEU A 17 -1.67 11.95 9.03
CA LEU A 17 -2.55 11.45 10.09
C LEU A 17 -1.75 11.08 11.34
N SER A 18 -2.23 11.55 12.49
CA SER A 18 -1.68 11.17 13.80
C SER A 18 -2.23 9.82 14.26
N TYR A 19 -1.52 9.18 15.22
CA TYR A 19 -2.03 7.94 15.83
C TYR A 19 -3.33 8.15 16.59
N ALA A 20 -3.55 9.34 17.17
CA ALA A 20 -4.80 9.69 17.84
C ALA A 20 -5.96 9.75 16.83
N GLN A 21 -5.74 10.36 15.66
CA GLN A 21 -6.75 10.39 14.59
C GLN A 21 -7.04 8.98 14.06
N LEU A 22 -6.01 8.15 13.87
CA LEU A 22 -6.22 6.75 13.48
C LEU A 22 -7.03 5.99 14.54
N ALA A 23 -6.77 6.23 15.83
CA ALA A 23 -7.52 5.63 16.92
C ALA A 23 -9.01 6.00 16.86
N THR A 24 -9.30 7.30 16.68
CA THR A 24 -10.68 7.79 16.54
C THR A 24 -11.40 7.16 15.35
N LEU A 25 -10.73 7.08 14.20
CA LEU A 25 -11.35 6.57 12.98
C LEU A 25 -11.53 5.05 12.97
N SER A 26 -10.59 4.31 13.58
CA SER A 26 -10.62 2.84 13.63
C SER A 26 -11.32 2.26 14.83
N GLY A 27 -11.62 3.06 15.85
CA GLY A 27 -12.14 2.59 17.13
C GLY A 27 -11.13 1.78 17.96
N ILE A 28 -9.86 1.72 17.55
CA ILE A 28 -8.80 1.02 18.26
C ILE A 28 -8.08 1.99 19.20
N ASP A 29 -7.81 1.58 20.44
CA ASP A 29 -7.04 2.38 21.39
C ASP A 29 -5.70 2.87 20.83
N GLU A 30 -5.42 4.16 21.01
CA GLU A 30 -4.17 4.78 20.57
C GLU A 30 -2.94 4.07 21.15
N SER A 31 -3.01 3.66 22.42
CA SER A 31 -1.93 2.91 23.08
C SER A 31 -1.67 1.57 22.39
N LYS A 32 -2.73 0.88 21.94
CA LYS A 32 -2.63 -0.40 21.23
C LYS A 32 -2.03 -0.17 19.84
N ILE A 33 -2.49 0.85 19.11
CA ILE A 33 -1.92 1.28 17.83
C ILE A 33 -0.41 1.56 17.97
N LYS A 34 0.01 2.34 18.97
CA LYS A 34 1.42 2.67 19.20
C LYS A 34 2.27 1.42 19.45
N ARG A 35 1.82 0.48 20.29
CA ARG A 35 2.56 -0.77 20.56
C ARG A 35 2.69 -1.63 19.31
N VAL A 36 1.62 -1.74 18.53
CA VAL A 36 1.62 -2.53 17.30
C VAL A 36 2.49 -1.90 16.22
N LEU A 37 2.34 -0.58 15.98
CA LEU A 37 3.09 0.12 14.94
C LEU A 37 4.57 0.35 15.29
N SER A 38 4.93 0.28 16.57
CA SER A 38 6.34 0.24 17.03
C SER A 38 6.94 -1.17 17.05
N GLY A 39 6.15 -2.21 16.77
CA GLY A 39 6.60 -3.60 16.75
C GLY A 39 6.77 -4.23 18.13
N ARG A 40 6.29 -3.57 19.20
CA ARG A 40 6.29 -4.10 20.57
C ARG A 40 5.18 -5.12 20.82
N GLN A 41 4.19 -5.17 19.95
CA GLN A 41 3.07 -6.09 20.01
C GLN A 41 2.74 -6.61 18.59
N PRO A 42 2.41 -7.90 18.42
CA PRO A 42 1.96 -8.43 17.13
C PRO A 42 0.62 -7.80 16.71
N MET A 43 0.47 -7.59 15.40
CA MET A 43 -0.78 -7.15 14.78
C MET A 43 -1.66 -8.35 14.48
N THR A 44 -2.94 -8.30 14.86
CA THR A 44 -3.93 -9.31 14.44
C THR A 44 -4.46 -8.98 13.04
N LEU A 45 -4.97 -10.00 12.34
CA LEU A 45 -5.58 -9.80 11.01
C LEU A 45 -6.78 -8.85 11.08
N GLU A 46 -7.66 -9.01 12.07
CA GLU A 46 -8.79 -8.10 12.30
C GLU A 46 -8.35 -6.63 12.46
N MET A 47 -7.28 -6.39 13.22
CA MET A 47 -6.74 -5.06 13.43
C MET A 47 -6.15 -4.47 12.14
N ARG A 48 -5.50 -5.32 11.33
CA ARG A 48 -5.00 -4.93 10.01
C ARG A 48 -6.17 -4.48 9.13
N ASP A 49 -7.23 -5.28 9.06
CA ASP A 49 -8.36 -5.04 8.18
C ASP A 49 -9.14 -3.78 8.58
N GLN A 50 -9.33 -3.55 9.89
CA GLN A 50 -9.89 -2.30 10.40
C GLN A 50 -9.04 -1.09 10.00
N ILE A 51 -7.72 -1.14 10.21
CA ILE A 51 -6.82 -0.03 9.86
C ILE A 51 -6.83 0.22 8.36
N MET A 52 -6.79 -0.83 7.53
CA MET A 52 -6.80 -0.70 6.07
C MET A 52 -8.12 -0.13 5.55
N SER A 53 -9.24 -0.64 6.06
CA SER A 53 -10.58 -0.14 5.73
C SER A 53 -10.72 1.36 6.00
N VAL A 54 -10.31 1.79 7.21
CA VAL A 54 -10.36 3.20 7.63
C VAL A 54 -9.43 4.08 6.80
N LEU A 55 -8.28 3.56 6.40
CA LEU A 55 -7.35 4.27 5.54
C LEU A 55 -7.82 4.30 4.08
N GLY A 56 -8.97 3.71 3.74
CA GLY A 56 -9.51 3.67 2.38
C GLY A 56 -8.62 2.86 1.43
N ILE A 57 -7.92 1.89 1.98
CA ILE A 57 -7.03 1.00 1.24
C ILE A 57 -7.89 -0.21 0.89
N ALA A 58 -8.47 -0.22 -0.31
CA ALA A 58 -9.00 -1.45 -0.89
C ALA A 58 -7.86 -2.46 -0.97
N ASP A 59 -8.12 -3.72 -0.63
CA ASP A 59 -7.16 -4.82 -0.56
C ASP A 59 -6.06 -4.63 -1.61
N ILE A 60 -4.87 -4.27 -1.13
CA ILE A 60 -3.71 -4.10 -2.00
C ILE A 60 -3.37 -5.50 -2.47
N THR A 61 -3.83 -5.81 -3.68
CA THR A 61 -3.22 -6.84 -4.50
C THR A 61 -1.73 -6.52 -4.53
N GLN A 62 -0.88 -7.51 -4.27
CA GLN A 62 0.57 -7.41 -4.05
C GLN A 62 1.36 -6.55 -5.07
N ALA A 63 0.74 -6.13 -6.17
CA ALA A 63 1.25 -5.20 -7.17
C ALA A 63 1.64 -3.81 -6.62
N ASP A 64 0.97 -3.24 -5.61
CA ASP A 64 1.35 -1.89 -5.11
C ASP A 64 2.59 -1.91 -4.17
N HIS A 65 3.18 -3.08 -3.94
CA HIS A 65 4.42 -3.20 -3.16
C HIS A 65 5.69 -2.95 -3.98
N LEU A 66 5.60 -2.87 -5.31
CA LEU A 66 6.76 -2.61 -6.15
C LEU A 66 7.12 -1.12 -6.07
N ASN A 67 8.31 -0.80 -5.55
CA ASN A 67 8.89 0.53 -5.69
C ASN A 67 9.19 0.81 -7.18
N ASN A 68 9.24 2.09 -7.60
CA ASN A 68 9.60 2.47 -8.98
C ASN A 68 10.90 1.79 -9.48
N THR A 69 11.84 1.54 -8.59
CA THR A 69 13.09 0.81 -8.89
C THR A 69 12.85 -0.66 -9.21
N GLU A 70 11.91 -1.32 -8.54
CA GLU A 70 11.58 -2.72 -8.76
C GLU A 70 10.79 -2.91 -10.06
N TYR A 71 9.92 -1.94 -10.41
CA TYR A 71 9.30 -1.87 -11.73
C TYR A 71 10.34 -1.77 -12.85
N LEU A 72 11.38 -0.94 -12.68
CA LEU A 72 12.45 -0.82 -13.66
C LEU A 72 13.25 -2.11 -13.79
N THR A 73 13.56 -2.79 -12.68
CA THR A 73 14.27 -4.08 -12.75
C THR A 73 13.45 -5.15 -13.45
N LEU A 74 12.15 -5.23 -13.18
CA LEU A 74 11.24 -6.16 -13.87
C LEU A 74 11.13 -5.81 -15.34
N TRP A 75 11.05 -4.51 -15.67
CA TRP A 75 11.08 -4.03 -17.04
C TRP A 75 12.34 -4.50 -17.78
N HIS A 76 13.52 -4.40 -17.18
CA HIS A 76 14.75 -4.86 -17.81
C HIS A 76 14.77 -6.38 -18.04
N GLN A 77 14.24 -7.16 -17.10
CA GLN A 77 14.21 -8.62 -17.16
C GLN A 77 13.13 -9.18 -18.11
N MET A 78 12.13 -8.38 -18.50
CA MET A 78 11.06 -8.86 -19.38
C MET A 78 11.55 -9.13 -20.81
N PRO A 79 11.11 -10.25 -21.42
CA PRO A 79 11.41 -10.56 -22.81
C PRO A 79 10.67 -9.59 -23.77
N PRO A 80 11.21 -9.40 -24.99
CA PRO A 80 10.77 -8.33 -25.89
C PRO A 80 9.31 -8.46 -26.33
N ASN A 81 8.80 -9.68 -26.49
CA ASN A 81 7.39 -9.94 -26.80
C ASN A 81 6.45 -9.42 -25.69
N LEU A 82 6.82 -9.59 -24.43
CA LEU A 82 6.00 -9.19 -23.29
C LEU A 82 6.02 -7.67 -23.10
N LYS A 83 7.16 -7.03 -23.36
CA LYS A 83 7.26 -5.56 -23.41
C LYS A 83 6.34 -4.95 -24.45
N GLN A 84 6.24 -5.56 -25.64
CA GLN A 84 5.36 -5.07 -26.71
C GLN A 84 3.89 -5.12 -26.29
N VAL A 85 3.47 -6.19 -25.60
CA VAL A 85 2.10 -6.32 -25.06
C VAL A 85 1.83 -5.27 -23.98
N VAL A 86 2.79 -5.02 -23.08
CA VAL A 86 2.62 -3.99 -22.05
C VAL A 86 2.53 -2.60 -22.69
N LEU A 87 3.37 -2.29 -23.69
CA LEU A 87 3.34 -1.00 -24.39
C LEU A 87 2.04 -0.80 -25.19
N SER A 88 1.52 -1.84 -25.84
CA SER A 88 0.25 -1.75 -26.56
C SER A 88 -0.93 -1.51 -25.61
N LEU A 89 -0.92 -2.13 -24.43
CA LEU A 89 -1.92 -1.89 -23.38
C LEU A 89 -1.80 -0.48 -22.78
N MET A 90 -0.57 -0.02 -22.48
CA MET A 90 -0.36 1.32 -21.96
C MET A 90 -0.79 2.41 -22.95
N THR A 91 -0.55 2.18 -24.24
CA THR A 91 -0.99 3.11 -25.28
C THR A 91 -2.51 3.10 -25.45
N SER A 92 -3.17 1.94 -25.44
CA SER A 92 -4.64 1.88 -25.52
C SER A 92 -5.32 2.57 -24.33
N LEU A 93 -4.83 2.34 -23.11
CA LEU A 93 -5.35 2.98 -21.90
C LEU A 93 -5.19 4.51 -21.93
N ARG A 94 -4.05 5.00 -22.45
CA ARG A 94 -3.81 6.45 -22.60
C ARG A 94 -4.77 7.10 -23.59
N TYR A 95 -5.15 6.40 -24.65
CA TYR A 95 -6.14 6.90 -25.61
C TYR A 95 -7.55 6.95 -25.01
N GLU A 96 -7.92 5.99 -24.15
CA GLU A 96 -9.22 5.99 -23.47
C GLU A 96 -9.35 7.11 -22.43
N THR A 97 -8.27 7.48 -21.74
CA THR A 97 -8.30 8.56 -20.73
C THR A 97 -8.33 9.98 -21.31
N GLN A 98 -8.18 10.14 -22.63
CA GLN A 98 -8.23 11.43 -23.32
C GLN A 98 -9.57 11.72 -24.02
N ARG A 99 -10.54 10.80 -23.94
CA ARG A 99 -11.93 11.01 -24.34
C ARG A 99 -12.79 11.37 -23.15
#